data_AF-A0A958US96-F1
#
_entry.id   AF-A0A958US96-F1
#
_cell.length_a   1.000
_cell.length_b   1.000
_cell.length_c   1.000
_cell.angle_alpha   90.00
_cell.angle_beta   90.00
_cell.angle_gamma   90.00
#
_symmetry.space_group_name_H-M   'P 1'
#
loop_
_entity.id
_entity.type
_entity.pdbx_description
1 polymer ?
#
loop_
_entity_poly.entity_id
_entity_poly.type
_entity_poly.pdbx_seq_one_letter_code
_entity_poly.pdbx_strand_id
1 'polypeptide(L)' 'MKITLLAIGKTDNKQLQTLMDDYTKRLGFYIPFEMEVIPDVKNAKNLSEMLQKQAEG' A
#
# COMPACT_ATOMS: atom_id res chain seq x y z
N MET A 1 -14.18 5.78 13.04
CA MET A 1 -13.68 5.94 11.65
C MET A 1 -12.40 5.11 11.55
N LYS A 2 -12.24 4.32 10.49
CA LYS A 2 -11.02 3.53 10.22
C LYS A 2 -10.37 4.10 8.96
N ILE A 3 -9.05 4.28 8.98
CA ILE A 3 -8.28 4.73 7.81
C ILE A 3 -7.46 3.54 7.32
N THR A 4 -7.57 3.25 6.02
CA THR A 4 -6.75 2.24 5.35
C THR A 4 -5.94 2.91 4.25
N LEU A 5 -4.61 2.78 4.30
CA LEU A 5 -3.71 3.25 3.25
C LEU A 5 -3.38 2.07 2.33
N LEU A 6 -3.77 2.18 1.07
CA LEU A 6 -3.41 1.23 0.02
C LEU A 6 -2.16 1.72 -0.70
N ALA A 7 -1.13 0.89 -0.76
CA ALA A 7 0.12 1.18 -1.45
C ALA A 7 0.42 0.09 -2.49
N ILE A 8 0.99 0.47 -3.63
CA ILE A 8 1.40 -0.48 -4.67
C ILE A 8 2.91 -0.72 -4.55
N GLY A 9 3.29 -1.99 -4.46
CA GLY A 9 4.68 -2.41 -4.34
C GLY A 9 5.29 -2.15 -2.96
N LYS A 10 6.33 -2.92 -2.65
CA LYS A 10 7.07 -2.78 -1.38
C LYS A 10 8.19 -1.74 -1.52
N THR A 11 8.44 -1.01 -0.44
CA THR A 11 9.64 -0.17 -0.34
C THR A 11 10.84 -1.04 0.01
N ASP A 12 11.91 -1.01 -0.78
CA ASP A 12 13.13 -1.79 -0.50
C ASP A 12 14.14 -1.05 0.41
N ASN A 13 13.93 0.25 0.65
CA ASN A 13 14.77 1.02 1.56
C ASN A 13 14.41 0.73 3.03
N LYS A 14 15.34 0.10 3.75
CA LYS A 14 15.18 -0.28 5.16
C LYS A 14 14.91 0.92 6.09
N GLN A 15 15.54 2.07 5.86
CA GLN A 15 15.32 3.24 6.70
C GLN A 15 13.88 3.76 6.57
N LEU A 16 13.34 3.72 5.35
CA LEU A 16 11.94 4.07 5.11
C LEU A 16 10.98 3.07 5.75
N GLN A 17 11.27 1.76 5.68
CA GLN A 17 10.46 0.74 6.36
C GLN A 17 10.36 1.01 7.86
N THR A 18 11.48 1.26 8.53
CA THR A 18 11.48 1.59 9.96
C THR A 18 10.67 2.83 10.29
N LEU A 19 10.82 3.90 9.49
CA LEU A 19 10.02 5.12 9.69
C LEU A 19 8.53 4.84 9.48
N MET A 20 8.15 4.12 8.42
CA MET A 20 6.75 3.77 8.15
C MET A 20 6.12 2.99 9.29
N ASP A 21 6.84 2.01 9.86
CA ASP A 21 6.36 1.22 11.00
C ASP A 21 6.17 2.10 12.25
N ASP A 22 7.12 2.98 12.54
CA ASP A 22 7.05 3.91 13.68
C ASP A 22 5.83 4.84 13.57
N TYR A 23 5.60 5.42 12.39
CA TYR A 23 4.46 6.31 12.18
C TYR A 23 3.12 5.55 12.14
N THR A 24 3.08 4.35 11.57
CA THR A 24 1.89 3.48 11.59
C THR A 24 1.48 3.14 13.02
N LYS A 25 2.45 2.75 13.86
CA LYS A 25 2.23 2.48 15.28
C LYS A 25 1.74 3.72 16.04
N ARG A 26 2.32 4.89 15.76
CA ARG A 26 1.89 6.16 16.36
C ARG A 26 0.45 6.51 15.98
N LEU A 27 0.06 6.32 14.73
CA LEU A 27 -1.30 6.59 14.26
C LEU A 27 -2.34 5.67 14.92
N GLY A 28 -1.98 4.41 15.17
CA GLY A 28 -2.84 3.42 15.84
C GLY A 28 -3.34 3.83 17.23
N PHE A 29 -2.66 4.76 17.92
CA PHE A 29 -3.13 5.30 19.22
C PHE A 29 -4.26 6.32 19.07
N TYR A 30 -4.40 6.95 17.91
CA TYR A 30 -5.36 8.04 17.69
C TYR A 30 -6.54 7.58 16.82
N ILE A 31 -6.29 6.68 15.86
CA ILE A 31 -7.31 6.16 14.96
C ILE A 31 -6.93 4.74 14.53
N PRO A 32 -7.90 3.81 14.40
CA PRO A 32 -7.66 2.54 13.74
C PRO A 32 -7.10 2.78 12.33
N PHE A 33 -5.79 2.54 12.18
CA PHE A 33 -5.02 2.77 10.97
C PHE A 33 -4.40 1.46 10.52
N GLU A 34 -4.48 1.20 9.22
CA GLU A 34 -3.92 0.01 8.57
C GLU A 34 -3.26 0.42 7.25
N MET A 35 -2.14 -0.23 6.93
CA MET A 35 -1.47 -0.08 5.64
C MET A 35 -1.48 -1.44 4.95
N GLU A 36 -1.99 -1.49 3.73
CA GLU A 36 -2.04 -2.69 2.91
C GLU A 36 -1.23 -2.47 1.63
N VAL A 37 -0.34 -3.42 1.33
CA VAL A 37 0.54 -3.34 0.16
C VAL A 37 0.03 -4.30 -0.91
N ILE A 38 -0.46 -3.74 -2.00
CA ILE A 38 -0.87 -4.46 -3.19
C ILE A 38 0.39 -4.78 -4.01
N PRO A 39 0.64 -6.05 -4.40
CA PRO A 39 1.80 -6.40 -5.20
C PRO A 39 1.75 -5.71 -6.56
N ASP A 40 2.89 -5.21 -7.01
CA ASP A 40 3.02 -4.64 -8.35
C ASP A 40 2.75 -5.71 -9.42
N VAL A 41 1.90 -5.39 -10.40
CA VAL A 41 1.56 -6.29 -11.49
C VAL A 41 2.72 -6.30 -12.48
N LYS A 42 3.66 -7.23 -12.28
CA LYS A 42 4.66 -7.56 -13.30
C LYS A 42 3.93 -8.05 -14.55
N ASN A 43 3.77 -7.15 -15.53
CA ASN A 43 3.30 -7.31 -16.93
C ASN A 43 2.24 -6.28 -17.39
N ALA A 44 2.27 -5.04 -16.88
CA ALA A 44 1.43 -3.94 -17.39
C ALA A 44 1.60 -3.62 -18.90
N LYS A 45 2.62 -4.18 -19.59
CA LYS A 45 2.72 -4.07 -21.06
C LYS A 45 1.67 -4.88 -21.82
N ASN A 46 1.06 -5.89 -21.21
CA ASN A 46 0.07 -6.79 -21.85
C ASN A 46 -1.32 -6.76 -21.18
N LEU A 47 -1.54 -5.89 -20.20
CA LEU A 47 -2.85 -5.68 -19.59
C LEU A 47 -3.45 -4.42 -20.19
N SER A 48 -4.51 -4.58 -20.99
CA SER A 48 -5.28 -3.44 -21.46
C SER A 48 -5.84 -2.68 -20.25
N GLU A 49 -5.97 -1.37 -20.38
CA GLU A 49 -6.48 -0.42 -19.37
C GLU A 49 -7.75 -0.90 -18.63
N MET A 50 -8.53 -1.76 -19.28
CA MET A 50 -9.75 -2.37 -18.77
C MET A 50 -9.52 -3.38 -17.64
N LEU A 51 -8.46 -4.19 -17.71
CA LEU A 51 -8.13 -5.18 -16.69
C LEU A 51 -7.49 -4.54 -15.45
N GLN A 52 -6.77 -3.44 -15.63
CA GLN A 52 -6.19 -2.69 -14.52
C GLN A 52 -7.29 -2.05 -13.65
N LYS A 53 -8.31 -1.46 -14.27
CA LYS A 53 -9.48 -0.91 -13.57
C LYS A 53 -10.33 -1.97 -12.86
N GLN A 54 -10.30 -3.23 -13.30
CA GLN A 54 -10.99 -4.35 -12.62
C GLN A 54 -10.19 -4.92 -11.45
N ALA A 55 -8.86 -4.87 -11.49
CA ALA A 55 -8.00 -5.34 -10.39
C ALA A 55 -7.88 -4.30 -9.26
N GLU A 56 -8.06 -3.01 -9.58
CA GLU A 56 -8.08 -1.89 -8.63
C GLU A 56 -9.49 -1.65 -8.01
N GLY A 57 -10.50 -2.41 -8.44
CA GLY A 57 -11.90 -2.29 -8.00
C GLY A 57 -12.30 -3.26 -6.91
#